data_AF-A0A087N760-F1
#
_entry.id   AF-A0A087N760-F1
#
_cell.length_a   1.000
_cell.length_b   1.000
_cell.length_c   1.000
_cell.angle_alpha   90.00
_cell.angle_beta   90.00
_cell.angle_gamma   90.00
#
_symmetry.space_group_name_H-M   'P 1'
#
loop_
_entity.id
_entity.type
_entity.pdbx_description
1 polymer ?
#
loop_
_entity_poly.entity_id
_entity_poly.type
_entity_poly.pdbx_seq_one_letter_code
_entity_poly.pdbx_strand_id
1 'polypeptide(L)'
;MVLIGTLGESPTIDRLAATGKIDVAPIKGKWESYSLQTVRNPMPGIEEALVIIGSDKRGTIYGIYDLSQNIGISPWYWWADVPVIKRDRIRISYGSYFQGEPAVRYRGIFLNNEAPCLSAWTAEKFGGMNADFYTKVFELLLRLRANYLWPAMWNNAFNEDDPKNGPLADEYGIVMGTSHHEPMNRAHKEWTSRRPGNGEWNYVSNRPAVQQFFREGARRSKDRELLVTMGVDRRAKGTPLAG
;
A
#
# COMPACT_ATOMS: atom_id res chain seq x y z
N MET A 1 -4.38 -3.63 28.43
CA MET A 1 -4.82 -2.68 27.37
C MET A 1 -3.82 -2.72 26.20
N VAL A 2 -4.23 -2.36 24.98
CA VAL A 2 -3.31 -2.17 23.84
C VAL A 2 -3.41 -0.72 23.37
N LEU A 3 -2.29 -0.01 23.36
CA LEU A 3 -2.16 1.36 22.86
C LEU A 3 -1.43 1.32 21.52
N ILE A 4 -1.95 2.03 20.52
CA ILE A 4 -1.41 2.01 19.16
C ILE A 4 -1.32 3.46 18.70
N GLY A 5 -0.19 3.84 18.10
CA GLY A 5 -0.09 5.14 17.46
C GLY A 5 1.22 5.36 16.72
N THR A 6 1.18 6.37 15.86
CA THR A 6 2.35 6.85 15.12
C THR A 6 3.02 7.96 15.92
N LEU A 7 4.33 7.90 16.05
CA LEU A 7 5.13 8.93 16.71
C LEU A 7 4.94 10.29 16.02
N GLY A 8 4.63 11.34 16.77
CA GLY A 8 4.37 12.70 16.26
C GLY A 8 2.92 12.97 15.84
N GLU A 9 2.07 11.94 15.75
CA GLU A 9 0.67 12.06 15.34
C GLU A 9 -0.30 11.63 16.46
N SER A 10 0.21 11.04 17.54
CA SER A 10 -0.60 10.53 18.66
C SER A 10 -0.20 11.19 19.97
N PRO A 11 -1.00 12.13 20.51
CA PRO A 11 -0.70 12.82 21.76
C PRO A 11 -0.45 11.89 22.95
N THR A 12 -1.10 10.71 22.95
CA THR A 12 -0.89 9.69 23.97
C THR A 12 0.47 9.04 23.86
N ILE A 13 0.87 8.62 22.66
CA ILE A 13 2.20 8.03 22.42
C ILE A 13 3.29 9.06 22.68
N ASP A 14 3.11 10.29 22.21
CA ASP A 14 4.10 11.36 22.38
C ASP A 14 4.31 11.71 23.86
N ARG A 15 3.25 11.70 24.67
CA ARG A 15 3.36 11.88 26.12
C ARG A 15 4.11 10.72 26.78
N LEU A 16 3.84 9.48 26.40
CA LEU A 16 4.57 8.32 26.92
C LEU A 16 6.06 8.42 26.58
N ALA A 17 6.40 8.85 25.36
CA ALA A 17 7.79 9.07 24.94
C ALA A 17 8.44 10.22 25.73
N ALA A 18 7.76 11.36 25.85
CA ALA A 18 8.27 12.54 26.57
C ALA A 18 8.50 12.28 28.08
N THR A 19 7.71 11.38 28.67
CA THR A 19 7.87 10.97 30.08
C THR A 19 8.85 9.80 30.27
N GLY A 20 9.51 9.34 29.21
CA GLY A 20 10.49 8.25 29.26
C GLY A 20 9.88 6.87 29.53
N LYS A 21 8.56 6.71 29.39
CA LYS A 21 7.87 5.43 29.62
C LYS A 21 8.00 4.44 28.46
N ILE A 22 8.32 4.94 27.27
CA ILE A 22 8.63 4.15 26.08
C ILE A 22 9.92 4.69 25.45
N ASP A 23 10.74 3.79 24.91
CA ASP A 23 11.92 4.18 24.15
C ASP A 23 11.59 4.25 22.66
N VAL A 24 11.69 5.45 22.07
CA VAL A 24 11.44 5.67 20.65
C VAL A 24 12.71 5.94 19.85
N ALA A 25 13.87 6.03 20.51
CA ALA A 25 15.14 6.31 19.85
C ALA A 25 15.47 5.29 18.74
N PRO A 26 15.17 3.98 18.89
CA PRO A 26 15.47 3.00 17.84
C PRO A 26 14.66 3.15 16.55
N ILE A 27 13.53 3.89 16.56
CA ILE A 27 12.61 4.00 15.41
C ILE A 27 12.42 5.44 14.93
N LYS A 28 12.76 6.45 15.73
CA LYS A 28 12.52 7.86 15.41
C LYS A 28 13.23 8.25 14.11
N GLY A 29 12.48 8.81 13.17
CA GLY A 29 12.98 9.28 11.88
C GLY A 29 13.34 8.18 10.88
N LYS A 30 13.08 6.91 11.21
CA LYS A 30 13.36 5.77 10.33
C LYS A 30 12.17 5.42 9.44
N TRP A 31 12.45 4.89 8.25
CA TRP A 31 11.43 4.46 7.31
C TRP A 31 10.74 3.17 7.75
N GLU A 32 9.41 3.20 7.88
CA GLU A 32 8.56 2.03 8.11
C GLU A 32 8.97 1.15 9.31
N SER A 33 9.55 1.78 10.33
CA SER A 33 10.04 1.09 11.54
C SER A 33 8.97 1.12 12.63
N TYR A 34 9.01 0.16 13.54
CA TYR A 34 8.08 0.13 14.67
C TYR A 34 8.66 -0.57 15.89
N SER A 35 8.01 -0.37 17.03
CA SER A 35 8.34 -1.07 18.27
C SER A 35 7.08 -1.55 18.99
N LEU A 36 7.22 -2.66 19.71
CA LEU A 36 6.23 -3.20 20.63
C LEU A 36 6.85 -3.20 22.02
N GLN A 37 6.22 -2.51 22.98
CA GLN A 37 6.77 -2.37 24.33
C GLN A 37 5.70 -2.64 25.37
N THR A 38 6.00 -3.48 26.36
CA THR A 38 5.13 -3.65 27.52
C THR A 38 5.44 -2.58 28.56
N VAL A 39 4.44 -1.78 28.94
CA VAL A 39 4.60 -0.63 29.84
C VAL A 39 3.72 -0.81 31.07
N ARG A 40 4.32 -0.66 32.25
CA ARG A 40 3.60 -0.59 33.53
C ARG A 40 3.17 0.83 33.82
N ASN A 41 1.98 0.97 34.40
CA ASN A 41 1.38 2.24 34.79
C ASN A 41 1.47 3.30 33.67
N PRO A 42 1.10 3.00 32.41
CA PRO A 42 1.29 3.95 31.31
C PRO A 42 0.52 5.26 31.55
N MET A 43 -0.65 5.18 32.16
CA MET A 43 -1.51 6.30 32.52
C MET A 43 -2.39 5.95 33.74
N PRO A 44 -2.98 6.94 34.43
CA PRO A 44 -3.84 6.69 35.59
C PRO A 44 -4.95 5.68 35.28
N GLY A 45 -5.15 4.72 36.20
CA GLY A 45 -6.18 3.68 36.06
C GLY A 45 -5.79 2.48 35.18
N ILE A 46 -4.58 2.47 34.61
CA ILE A 46 -4.08 1.34 33.81
C ILE A 46 -2.87 0.73 34.49
N GLU A 47 -2.96 -0.54 34.86
CA GLU A 47 -1.83 -1.28 35.45
C GLU A 47 -0.76 -1.62 34.40
N GLU A 48 -1.16 -2.18 33.26
CA GLU A 48 -0.25 -2.58 32.18
C GLU A 48 -0.85 -2.38 30.78
N ALA A 49 0.00 -2.03 29.81
CA ALA A 49 -0.36 -1.97 28.41
C ALA A 49 0.74 -2.52 27.50
N LEU A 50 0.33 -3.15 26.39
CA LEU A 50 1.17 -3.26 25.20
C LEU A 50 1.06 -1.95 24.42
N VAL A 51 2.19 -1.36 24.06
CA VAL A 51 2.25 -0.15 23.25
C VAL A 51 2.90 -0.48 21.91
N ILE A 52 2.17 -0.30 20.81
CA ILE A 52 2.64 -0.43 19.43
C ILE A 52 2.90 0.98 18.90
N ILE A 53 4.15 1.26 18.55
CA ILE A 53 4.60 2.57 18.10
C ILE A 53 5.21 2.44 16.71
N GLY A 54 4.64 3.10 15.71
CA GLY A 54 5.29 3.25 14.41
C GLY A 54 6.06 4.56 14.29
N SER A 55 7.13 4.55 13.50
CA SER A 55 7.84 5.76 13.08
C SER A 55 7.06 6.60 12.08
N ASP A 56 6.18 5.95 11.31
CA ASP A 56 5.28 6.53 10.32
C ASP A 56 3.99 5.67 10.21
N LYS A 57 3.07 6.06 9.31
CA LYS A 57 1.79 5.36 9.05
C LYS A 57 2.00 3.85 8.83
N ARG A 58 2.93 3.47 7.97
CA ARG A 58 3.15 2.06 7.59
C ARG A 58 3.89 1.29 8.69
N GLY A 59 4.84 1.90 9.37
CA GLY A 59 5.45 1.34 10.58
C GLY A 59 4.39 0.93 11.60
N THR A 60 3.44 1.82 11.90
CA THR A 60 2.35 1.54 12.85
C THR A 60 1.49 0.36 12.36
N ILE A 61 1.10 0.36 11.08
CA ILE A 61 0.33 -0.73 10.46
C ILE A 61 1.08 -2.07 10.57
N TYR A 62 2.37 -2.10 10.28
CA TYR A 62 3.16 -3.33 10.36
C TYR A 62 3.26 -3.86 11.80
N GLY A 63 3.37 -2.98 12.80
CA GLY A 63 3.32 -3.40 14.21
C GLY A 63 1.99 -4.04 14.59
N ILE A 64 0.87 -3.52 14.08
CA ILE A 64 -0.47 -4.11 14.28
C ILE A 64 -0.56 -5.50 13.63
N TYR A 65 -0.09 -5.64 12.40
CA TYR A 65 -0.13 -6.92 11.70
C TYR A 65 0.88 -7.93 12.22
N ASP A 66 2.00 -7.49 12.78
CA ASP A 66 2.95 -8.34 13.49
C ASP A 66 2.28 -8.96 14.72
N LEU A 67 1.57 -8.16 15.53
CA LEU A 67 0.76 -8.69 16.62
C LEU A 67 -0.30 -9.67 16.11
N SER A 68 -1.03 -9.31 15.05
CA SER A 68 -2.07 -10.16 14.46
C SER A 68 -1.54 -11.54 14.05
N GLN A 69 -0.37 -11.57 13.41
CA GLN A 69 0.28 -12.81 13.02
C GLN A 69 0.72 -13.63 14.23
N ASN A 70 1.34 -12.98 15.24
CA ASN A 70 1.79 -13.65 16.46
C ASN A 70 0.64 -14.25 17.29
N ILE A 71 -0.56 -13.67 17.23
CA ILE A 71 -1.75 -14.25 17.88
C ILE A 71 -2.43 -15.36 17.06
N GLY A 72 -1.91 -15.68 15.87
CA GLY A 72 -2.33 -16.83 15.06
C GLY A 72 -3.19 -16.51 13.83
N ILE A 73 -3.21 -15.25 13.38
CA ILE A 73 -3.92 -14.85 12.16
C ILE A 73 -2.92 -14.77 11.01
N SER A 74 -2.90 -15.78 10.14
CA SER A 74 -2.05 -15.79 8.95
C SER A 74 -2.38 -14.60 8.02
N PRO A 75 -1.37 -13.97 7.36
CA PRO A 75 -1.62 -13.05 6.25
C PRO A 75 -2.56 -13.62 5.17
N TRP A 76 -2.58 -14.94 5.03
CA TRP A 76 -3.33 -15.68 4.02
C TRP A 76 -4.70 -16.20 4.51
N TYR A 77 -5.19 -15.74 5.66
CA TYR A 77 -6.43 -16.26 6.25
C TYR A 77 -7.64 -16.18 5.30
N TRP A 78 -7.70 -15.15 4.46
CA TRP A 78 -8.76 -14.95 3.47
C TRP A 78 -8.32 -15.37 2.06
N TRP A 79 -7.07 -15.10 1.69
CA TRP A 79 -6.55 -15.36 0.34
C TRP A 79 -6.27 -16.83 0.04
N ALA A 80 -6.11 -17.66 1.07
CA ALA A 80 -5.88 -19.10 0.94
C ALA A 80 -6.56 -19.90 2.07
N ASP A 81 -7.66 -19.37 2.62
CA ASP A 81 -8.49 -20.01 3.65
C ASP A 81 -7.73 -20.58 4.85
N VAL A 82 -6.59 -19.98 5.21
CA VAL A 82 -5.76 -20.47 6.31
C VAL A 82 -6.52 -20.29 7.63
N PRO A 83 -6.82 -21.35 8.38
CA PRO A 83 -7.65 -21.25 9.58
C PRO A 83 -6.94 -20.46 10.67
N VAL A 84 -7.72 -19.63 11.37
CA VAL A 84 -7.23 -18.90 12.55
C VAL A 84 -7.14 -19.85 13.74
N ILE A 85 -5.97 -19.87 14.39
CA ILE A 85 -5.74 -20.67 15.59
C ILE A 85 -6.52 -20.06 16.76
N LYS A 86 -7.55 -20.77 17.25
CA LYS A 86 -8.35 -20.34 18.41
C LYS A 86 -7.55 -20.47 19.69
N ARG A 87 -7.59 -19.44 20.53
CA ARG A 87 -6.94 -19.40 21.85
C ARG A 87 -7.86 -18.76 22.87
N ASP A 88 -8.08 -19.44 23.99
CA ASP A 88 -8.88 -18.90 25.09
C ASP A 88 -8.12 -17.81 25.87
N ARG A 89 -6.78 -17.83 25.81
CA ARG A 89 -5.90 -16.88 26.49
C ARG A 89 -4.69 -16.56 25.63
N ILE A 90 -4.38 -15.27 25.51
CA ILE A 90 -3.17 -14.74 24.88
C ILE A 90 -2.38 -13.99 25.94
N ARG A 91 -1.08 -14.25 26.03
CA ARG A 91 -0.14 -13.55 26.92
C ARG A 91 1.01 -13.02 26.10
N ILE A 92 1.53 -11.85 26.49
CA ILE A 92 2.66 -11.21 25.84
C ILE A 92 3.81 -11.18 26.85
N SER A 93 4.99 -11.65 26.42
CA SER A 93 6.20 -11.57 27.24
C SER A 93 6.58 -10.11 27.49
N TYR A 94 7.00 -9.81 28.71
CA TYR A 94 7.52 -8.47 29.02
C TYR A 94 8.78 -8.17 28.22
N GLY A 95 8.88 -6.95 27.73
CA GLY A 95 10.06 -6.46 27.02
C GLY A 95 9.75 -5.38 25.99
N SER A 96 10.79 -5.04 25.24
CA SER A 96 10.75 -4.11 24.12
C SER A 96 11.29 -4.80 22.89
N TYR A 97 10.50 -4.82 21.83
CA TYR A 97 10.84 -5.41 20.54
C TYR A 97 10.87 -4.31 19.51
N PHE A 98 11.91 -4.29 18.67
CA PHE A 98 12.12 -3.26 17.67
C PHE A 98 12.30 -3.89 16.31
N GLN A 99 11.51 -3.40 15.35
CA GLN A 99 11.70 -3.68 13.94
C GLN A 99 12.28 -2.42 13.30
N GLY A 100 13.54 -2.50 12.86
CA GLY A 100 14.19 -1.44 12.09
C GLY A 100 13.69 -1.36 10.65
N GLU A 101 14.36 -0.53 9.86
CA GLU A 101 13.97 -0.26 8.47
C GLU A 101 13.98 -1.54 7.62
N PRO A 102 13.05 -1.67 6.66
CA PRO A 102 13.13 -2.73 5.68
C PRO A 102 14.37 -2.52 4.80
N ALA A 103 15.09 -3.59 4.48
CA ALA A 103 16.27 -3.53 3.62
C ALA A 103 15.97 -2.99 2.21
N VAL A 104 14.72 -3.13 1.74
CA VAL A 104 14.24 -2.62 0.45
C VAL A 104 13.10 -1.64 0.70
N ARG A 105 13.21 -0.42 0.18
CA ARG A 105 12.28 0.68 0.45
C ARG A 105 10.88 0.48 -0.13
N TYR A 106 10.78 -0.02 -1.36
CA TYR A 106 9.51 -0.29 -2.04
C TYR A 106 9.42 -1.78 -2.38
N ARG A 107 8.39 -2.44 -1.88
CA ARG A 107 8.23 -3.90 -1.92
C ARG A 107 6.81 -4.20 -2.35
N GLY A 108 6.63 -4.97 -3.42
CA GLY A 108 5.32 -5.05 -4.04
C GLY A 108 5.19 -6.13 -5.08
N ILE A 109 4.02 -6.14 -5.71
CA ILE A 109 3.66 -7.06 -6.78
C ILE A 109 3.10 -6.28 -7.98
N PHE A 110 3.01 -6.97 -9.10
CA PHE A 110 2.27 -6.54 -10.27
C PHE A 110 1.20 -7.58 -10.59
N LEU A 111 -0.07 -7.18 -10.56
CA LEU A 111 -1.15 -8.03 -11.07
C LEU A 111 -1.14 -7.93 -12.60
N ASN A 112 -0.70 -8.99 -13.28
CA ASN A 112 -0.55 -9.01 -14.73
C ASN A 112 -0.85 -10.40 -15.28
N ASN A 113 -1.12 -10.48 -16.59
CA ASN A 113 -1.61 -11.69 -17.24
C ASN A 113 -2.89 -12.18 -16.54
N GLU A 114 -3.73 -11.24 -16.13
CA GLU A 114 -4.88 -11.46 -15.25
C GLU A 114 -6.01 -12.24 -15.93
N ALA A 115 -6.08 -12.21 -17.26
CA ALA A 115 -7.09 -12.92 -18.03
C ALA A 115 -6.59 -14.30 -18.47
N PRO A 116 -7.41 -15.37 -18.32
CA PRO A 116 -8.81 -15.34 -17.89
C PRO A 116 -9.01 -15.41 -16.38
N CYS A 117 -8.03 -15.92 -15.61
CA CYS A 117 -8.26 -16.39 -14.25
C CYS A 117 -8.68 -15.31 -13.25
N LEU A 118 -7.84 -14.30 -13.02
CA LEU A 118 -8.11 -13.23 -12.06
C LEU A 118 -9.24 -12.32 -12.56
N SER A 119 -9.30 -12.04 -13.86
CA SER A 119 -10.37 -11.23 -14.44
C SER A 119 -11.75 -11.89 -14.24
N ALA A 120 -11.89 -13.18 -14.52
CA ALA A 120 -13.16 -13.88 -14.33
C ALA A 120 -13.54 -13.99 -12.86
N TRP A 121 -12.58 -14.31 -11.99
CA TRP A 121 -12.82 -14.42 -10.56
C TRP A 121 -13.23 -13.08 -9.92
N THR A 122 -12.57 -11.98 -10.29
CA THR A 122 -12.97 -10.64 -9.79
C THR A 122 -14.32 -10.19 -10.33
N ALA A 123 -14.66 -10.53 -11.57
CA ALA A 123 -15.99 -10.30 -12.12
C ALA A 123 -17.08 -11.05 -11.33
N GLU A 124 -16.85 -12.32 -11.00
CA GLU A 124 -17.79 -13.13 -10.21
C GLU A 124 -17.92 -12.62 -8.77
N LYS A 125 -16.80 -12.36 -8.08
CA LYS A 125 -16.78 -12.07 -6.63
C LYS A 125 -17.08 -10.63 -6.28
N PHE A 126 -16.69 -9.69 -7.13
CA PHE A 126 -16.72 -8.25 -6.83
C PHE A 126 -17.44 -7.42 -7.90
N GLY A 127 -17.82 -8.02 -9.03
CA GLY A 127 -18.31 -7.28 -10.20
C GLY A 127 -17.20 -6.62 -11.03
N GLY A 128 -15.93 -6.96 -10.77
CA GLY A 128 -14.76 -6.45 -11.49
C GLY A 128 -13.64 -6.02 -10.55
N MET A 129 -12.63 -5.33 -11.10
CA MET A 129 -11.46 -4.86 -10.36
C MET A 129 -11.71 -3.46 -9.75
N ASN A 130 -12.66 -3.39 -8.83
CA ASN A 130 -13.06 -2.17 -8.11
C ASN A 130 -12.42 -2.07 -6.72
N ALA A 131 -12.84 -1.08 -5.93
CA ALA A 131 -12.29 -0.84 -4.59
C ALA A 131 -12.47 -2.03 -3.62
N ASP A 132 -13.56 -2.78 -3.74
CA ASP A 132 -13.82 -3.93 -2.87
C ASP A 132 -12.81 -5.06 -3.12
N PHE A 133 -12.43 -5.27 -4.38
CA PHE A 133 -11.33 -6.18 -4.73
C PHE A 133 -9.98 -5.63 -4.25
N TYR A 134 -9.68 -4.38 -4.57
CA TYR A 134 -8.36 -3.81 -4.29
C TYR A 134 -8.07 -3.65 -2.79
N THR A 135 -9.08 -3.38 -1.96
CA THR A 135 -8.88 -3.35 -0.49
C THR A 135 -8.45 -4.71 0.07
N LYS A 136 -8.88 -5.83 -0.53
CA LYS A 136 -8.35 -7.18 -0.19
C LYS A 136 -6.88 -7.33 -0.57
N VAL A 137 -6.46 -6.76 -1.69
CA VAL A 137 -5.06 -6.76 -2.13
C VAL A 137 -4.22 -5.89 -1.20
N PHE A 138 -4.70 -4.70 -0.86
CA PHE A 138 -4.00 -3.77 0.05
C PHE A 138 -3.79 -4.39 1.43
N GLU A 139 -4.84 -5.01 2.00
CA GLU A 139 -4.74 -5.72 3.28
C GLU A 139 -3.65 -6.80 3.23
N LEU A 140 -3.64 -7.63 2.19
CA LEU A 140 -2.65 -8.70 2.03
C LEU A 140 -1.22 -8.13 1.94
N LEU A 141 -1.01 -7.10 1.12
CA LEU A 141 0.30 -6.47 0.97
C LEU A 141 0.80 -5.97 2.32
N LEU A 142 -0.02 -5.24 3.08
CA LEU A 142 0.38 -4.72 4.38
C LEU A 142 0.64 -5.83 5.40
N ARG A 143 -0.16 -6.90 5.41
CA ARG A 143 0.07 -8.08 6.26
C ARG A 143 1.38 -8.79 5.92
N LEU A 144 1.81 -8.74 4.67
CA LEU A 144 3.11 -9.24 4.21
C LEU A 144 4.24 -8.21 4.34
N ARG A 145 4.00 -7.07 5.00
CA ARG A 145 4.92 -5.94 5.14
C ARG A 145 5.40 -5.34 3.81
N ALA A 146 4.58 -5.44 2.77
CA ALA A 146 4.74 -4.80 1.47
C ALA A 146 4.00 -3.45 1.42
N ASN A 147 4.43 -2.57 0.50
CA ASN A 147 3.91 -1.20 0.39
C ASN A 147 3.74 -0.70 -1.04
N TYR A 148 3.96 -1.53 -2.06
CA TYR A 148 3.96 -1.10 -3.45
C TYR A 148 3.06 -1.99 -4.32
N LEU A 149 2.36 -1.40 -5.28
CA LEU A 149 1.49 -2.13 -6.20
C LEU A 149 1.50 -1.51 -7.61
N TRP A 150 1.64 -2.38 -8.61
CA TRP A 150 1.15 -2.13 -9.96
C TRP A 150 -0.20 -2.83 -10.14
N PRO A 151 -1.28 -2.09 -10.44
CA PRO A 151 -2.61 -2.66 -10.59
C PRO A 151 -2.71 -3.44 -11.92
N ALA A 152 -3.75 -4.27 -12.02
CA ALA A 152 -4.09 -4.94 -13.27
C ALA A 152 -4.48 -3.93 -14.35
N MET A 153 -4.07 -4.20 -15.59
CA MET A 153 -4.03 -3.17 -16.64
C MET A 153 -4.29 -3.67 -18.06
N TRP A 154 -4.44 -4.98 -18.30
CA TRP A 154 -4.68 -5.52 -19.65
C TRP A 154 -5.96 -4.97 -20.27
N ASN A 155 -7.06 -4.98 -19.49
CA ASN A 155 -8.34 -4.43 -19.92
C ASN A 155 -8.98 -3.54 -18.84
N ASN A 156 -8.15 -3.00 -17.96
CA ASN A 156 -8.56 -2.25 -16.78
C ASN A 156 -7.80 -0.93 -16.70
N ALA A 157 -8.41 0.06 -16.06
CA ALA A 157 -7.81 1.35 -15.76
C ALA A 157 -8.07 1.68 -14.30
N PHE A 158 -7.18 1.29 -13.39
CA PHE A 158 -7.35 1.41 -11.93
C PHE A 158 -8.02 2.71 -11.44
N ASN A 159 -7.59 3.87 -11.95
CA ASN A 159 -8.13 5.18 -11.53
C ASN A 159 -9.50 5.53 -12.17
N GLU A 160 -9.88 4.88 -13.28
CA GLU A 160 -11.13 5.13 -14.01
C GLU A 160 -12.19 4.06 -13.75
N ASP A 161 -11.79 2.81 -13.49
CA ASP A 161 -12.69 1.68 -13.22
C ASP A 161 -13.48 1.91 -11.91
N ASP A 162 -12.84 2.50 -10.90
CA ASP A 162 -13.48 2.98 -9.68
C ASP A 162 -12.73 4.20 -9.13
N PRO A 163 -13.35 5.39 -9.03
CA PRO A 163 -12.72 6.59 -8.47
C PRO A 163 -12.20 6.43 -7.03
N LYS A 164 -12.69 5.44 -6.27
CA LYS A 164 -12.25 5.14 -4.90
C LYS A 164 -10.96 4.35 -4.82
N ASN A 165 -10.55 3.67 -5.89
CA ASN A 165 -9.33 2.84 -5.93
C ASN A 165 -8.08 3.61 -5.48
N GLY A 166 -7.82 4.77 -6.09
CA GLY A 166 -6.67 5.61 -5.79
C GLY A 166 -6.68 6.20 -4.37
N PRO A 167 -7.77 6.85 -3.92
CA PRO A 167 -7.89 7.34 -2.55
C PRO A 167 -7.72 6.26 -1.48
N LEU A 168 -8.32 5.08 -1.67
CA LEU A 168 -8.22 3.99 -0.70
C LEU A 168 -6.81 3.39 -0.64
N ALA A 169 -6.10 3.32 -1.77
CA ALA A 169 -4.70 2.89 -1.76
C ALA A 169 -3.84 3.83 -0.90
N ASP A 170 -3.99 5.13 -1.07
CA ASP A 170 -3.27 6.14 -0.28
C ASP A 170 -3.66 6.08 1.21
N GLU A 171 -4.95 5.95 1.50
CA GLU A 171 -5.47 5.80 2.87
C GLU A 171 -4.86 4.58 3.57
N TYR A 172 -4.86 3.42 2.92
CA TYR A 172 -4.22 2.19 3.43
C TYR A 172 -2.69 2.33 3.50
N GLY A 173 -2.10 3.26 2.76
CA GLY A 173 -0.66 3.48 2.68
C GLY A 173 0.04 2.64 1.61
N ILE A 174 -0.66 2.14 0.61
CA ILE A 174 -0.05 1.49 -0.56
C ILE A 174 0.44 2.57 -1.52
N VAL A 175 1.76 2.60 -1.73
CA VAL A 175 2.39 3.40 -2.79
C VAL A 175 1.99 2.79 -4.12
N MET A 176 1.32 3.57 -4.97
CA MET A 176 0.92 3.08 -6.28
C MET A 176 1.99 3.42 -7.33
N GLY A 177 2.15 2.51 -8.28
CA GLY A 177 2.87 2.76 -9.51
C GLY A 177 2.12 2.20 -10.70
N THR A 178 2.68 2.38 -11.88
CA THR A 178 2.20 1.82 -13.13
C THR A 178 3.32 1.07 -13.82
N SER A 179 2.99 0.13 -14.71
CA SER A 179 4.02 -0.64 -15.40
C SER A 179 4.94 0.27 -16.23
N HIS A 180 6.10 -0.26 -16.62
CA HIS A 180 7.17 0.50 -17.30
C HIS A 180 6.76 1.21 -18.59
N HIS A 181 5.62 0.87 -19.21
CA HIS A 181 5.12 1.49 -20.43
C HIS A 181 3.84 2.34 -20.18
N GLU A 182 3.53 2.66 -18.94
CA GLU A 182 2.34 3.41 -18.50
C GLU A 182 2.74 4.70 -17.77
N PRO A 183 3.42 5.64 -18.44
CA PRO A 183 3.99 6.81 -17.79
C PRO A 183 2.95 7.75 -17.18
N MET A 184 3.39 8.53 -16.19
CA MET A 184 2.62 9.63 -15.59
C MET A 184 1.32 9.19 -14.89
N ASN A 185 1.33 8.00 -14.28
CA ASN A 185 0.19 7.40 -13.58
C ASN A 185 -1.08 7.30 -14.44
N ARG A 186 -0.89 6.89 -15.69
CA ARG A 186 -1.96 6.66 -16.66
C ARG A 186 -1.91 5.22 -17.15
N ALA A 187 -2.97 4.47 -16.87
CA ALA A 187 -3.09 3.10 -17.35
C ALA A 187 -3.20 3.08 -18.88
N HIS A 188 -2.67 2.03 -19.51
CA HIS A 188 -2.69 1.86 -20.96
C HIS A 188 -4.12 1.97 -21.53
N LYS A 189 -5.08 1.39 -20.82
CA LYS A 189 -6.48 1.38 -21.23
C LYS A 189 -7.10 2.77 -21.28
N GLU A 190 -6.60 3.73 -20.48
CA GLU A 190 -7.06 5.13 -20.52
C GLU A 190 -6.77 5.77 -21.89
N TRP A 191 -5.68 5.37 -22.56
CA TRP A 191 -5.40 5.85 -23.92
C TRP A 191 -6.22 5.09 -24.97
N THR A 192 -6.25 3.77 -24.90
CA THR A 192 -6.77 2.93 -26.00
C THR A 192 -8.30 2.88 -26.06
N SER A 193 -9.00 3.04 -24.93
CA SER A 193 -10.48 3.07 -24.90
C SER A 193 -11.07 4.29 -25.61
N ARG A 194 -10.28 5.35 -25.76
CA ARG A 194 -10.68 6.62 -26.37
C ARG A 194 -10.17 6.77 -27.81
N ARG A 195 -9.65 5.70 -28.43
CA ARG A 195 -9.32 5.71 -29.86
C ARG A 195 -10.59 5.61 -30.73
N PRO A 196 -10.63 6.26 -31.90
CA PRO A 196 -9.56 7.03 -32.54
C PRO A 196 -9.38 8.46 -32.00
N GLY A 197 -10.24 8.95 -31.10
CA GLY A 197 -10.23 10.33 -30.60
C GLY A 197 -8.89 10.81 -30.03
N ASN A 198 -8.17 9.96 -29.29
CA ASN A 198 -6.83 10.28 -28.77
C ASN A 198 -5.73 10.34 -29.86
N GLY A 199 -5.99 9.82 -31.05
CA GLY A 199 -4.99 9.64 -32.09
C GLY A 199 -3.96 8.55 -31.79
N GLU A 200 -2.85 8.60 -32.53
CA GLU A 200 -1.76 7.65 -32.36
C GLU A 200 -0.95 7.92 -31.09
N TRP A 201 -0.49 6.85 -30.44
CA TRP A 201 0.49 6.95 -29.36
C TRP A 201 1.87 7.22 -29.97
N ASN A 202 2.13 8.49 -30.29
CA ASN A 202 3.37 8.94 -30.92
C ASN A 202 3.73 10.34 -30.43
N TYR A 203 4.82 10.46 -29.68
CA TYR A 203 5.25 11.74 -29.11
C TYR A 203 5.83 12.73 -30.14
N VAL A 204 6.19 12.25 -31.34
CA VAL A 204 6.70 13.10 -32.43
C VAL A 204 5.54 13.74 -33.18
N SER A 205 4.60 12.93 -33.67
CA SER A 205 3.48 13.42 -34.51
C SER A 205 2.26 13.87 -33.71
N ASN A 206 2.04 13.35 -32.49
CA ASN A 206 0.87 13.62 -31.67
C ASN A 206 1.24 14.19 -30.28
N ARG A 207 2.30 15.00 -30.23
CA ARG A 207 2.85 15.57 -28.99
C ARG A 207 1.80 16.27 -28.11
N PRO A 208 0.92 17.15 -28.63
CA PRO A 208 -0.01 17.90 -27.78
C PRO A 208 -0.96 16.98 -27.01
N ALA A 209 -1.51 15.95 -27.65
CA ALA A 209 -2.42 15.00 -27.00
C ALA A 209 -1.70 14.17 -25.92
N VAL A 210 -0.51 13.66 -26.22
CA VAL A 210 0.29 12.89 -25.25
C VAL A 210 0.68 13.74 -24.03
N GLN A 211 1.11 15.00 -24.24
CA GLN A 211 1.43 15.91 -23.14
C GLN A 211 0.21 16.25 -22.28
N GLN A 212 -0.94 16.47 -22.91
CA GLN A 212 -2.18 16.72 -22.17
C GLN A 212 -2.58 15.51 -21.33
N PHE A 213 -2.51 14.31 -21.91
CA PHE A 213 -2.78 13.05 -21.23
C PHE A 213 -1.90 12.84 -19.99
N PHE A 214 -0.61 13.18 -20.10
CA PHE A 214 0.33 13.16 -18.96
C PHE A 214 0.03 14.21 -17.90
N ARG A 215 -0.29 15.44 -18.33
CA ARG A 215 -0.62 16.52 -17.40
C ARG A 215 -1.86 16.20 -16.58
N GLU A 216 -2.86 15.57 -17.19
CA GLU A 216 -4.06 15.10 -16.50
C GLU A 216 -3.76 13.99 -15.50
N GLY A 217 -2.94 13.01 -15.87
CA GLY A 217 -2.48 11.95 -14.97
C GLY A 217 -1.74 12.52 -13.75
N ALA A 218 -0.80 13.43 -13.97
CA ALA A 218 -0.07 14.11 -12.90
C ALA A 218 -1.01 14.91 -11.98
N ARG A 219 -1.95 15.68 -12.55
CA ARG A 219 -2.92 16.48 -11.78
C ARG A 219 -3.84 15.63 -10.91
N ARG A 220 -4.35 14.51 -11.43
CA ARG A 220 -5.21 13.57 -10.70
C ARG A 220 -4.52 12.94 -9.48
N SER A 221 -3.20 12.90 -9.52
CA SER A 221 -2.39 12.02 -8.68
C SER A 221 -1.48 12.79 -7.72
N LYS A 222 -1.53 14.13 -7.75
CA LYS A 222 -0.57 15.04 -7.10
C LYS A 222 -0.53 14.95 -5.57
N ASP A 223 -1.63 14.55 -4.94
CA ASP A 223 -1.79 14.53 -3.47
C ASP A 223 -1.69 13.11 -2.90
N ARG A 224 -1.10 12.16 -3.66
CA ARG A 224 -1.01 10.74 -3.29
C ARG A 224 0.45 10.28 -3.31
N GLU A 225 0.77 9.29 -2.49
CA GLU A 225 2.10 8.67 -2.49
C GLU A 225 2.27 7.72 -3.68
N LEU A 226 3.17 8.07 -4.60
CA LEU A 226 3.33 7.37 -5.88
C LEU A 226 4.79 7.25 -6.31
N LEU A 227 5.10 6.18 -7.05
CA LEU A 227 6.27 6.14 -7.93
C LEU A 227 5.82 6.43 -9.36
N VAL A 228 6.19 7.60 -9.86
CA VAL A 228 5.79 8.05 -11.20
C VAL A 228 6.69 7.40 -12.24
N THR A 229 6.10 6.54 -13.07
CA THR A 229 6.78 5.99 -14.24
C THR A 229 7.09 7.10 -15.24
N MET A 230 8.36 7.18 -15.62
CA MET A 230 8.89 8.16 -16.59
C MET A 230 9.33 7.45 -17.87
N GLY A 231 9.50 8.24 -18.93
CA GLY A 231 9.86 7.74 -20.26
C GLY A 231 8.63 7.53 -21.15
N VAL A 232 8.84 7.52 -22.45
CA VAL A 232 7.78 7.33 -23.45
C VAL A 232 8.32 6.39 -24.53
N ASP A 233 7.74 5.20 -24.63
CA ASP A 233 7.98 4.32 -25.78
C ASP A 233 7.29 4.92 -27.02
N ARG A 234 8.00 4.97 -28.16
CA ARG A 234 7.46 5.43 -29.45
C ARG A 234 6.31 4.55 -29.95
N ARG A 235 6.14 3.32 -29.44
CA ARG A 235 5.06 2.40 -29.83
C ARG A 235 4.31 1.88 -28.60
N ALA A 236 2.99 1.76 -28.73
CA ALA A 236 2.17 1.14 -27.71
C ALA A 236 2.37 -0.38 -27.74
N LYS A 237 3.39 -0.87 -27.00
CA LYS A 237 3.72 -2.24 -26.56
C LYS A 237 5.20 -2.54 -26.74
N GLY A 238 5.94 -2.60 -25.61
CA GLY A 238 7.11 -3.45 -25.38
C GLY A 238 8.14 -3.62 -26.49
N THR A 239 8.34 -2.62 -27.36
CA THR A 239 9.26 -2.71 -28.49
C THR A 239 10.36 -1.70 -28.28
N PRO A 240 11.65 -2.09 -28.30
CA PRO A 240 12.75 -1.17 -27.98
C PRO A 240 12.72 0.10 -28.83
N LEU A 241 13.16 1.21 -28.22
CA LEU A 241 13.45 2.45 -28.92
C LEU A 241 14.53 2.17 -29.98
N ALA A 242 14.21 2.42 -31.26
CA ALA A 242 15.25 2.62 -32.27
C ALA A 242 15.88 3.99 -32.02
N GLY A 243 17.22 4.01 -31.94
CA GLY A 243 18.06 5.18 -31.62
C GLY A 243 17.87 6.37 -32.54
#